data_AF-A0A8J6JV64-F1
#
_entry.id   AF-A0A8J6JV64-F1
#
_cell.length_a   1.000
_cell.length_b   1.000
_cell.length_c   1.000
_cell.angle_alpha   90.00
_cell.angle_beta   90.00
_cell.angle_gamma   90.00
#
_symmetry.space_group_name_H-M   'P 1'
#
loop_
_entity.id
_entity.type
_entity.pdbx_description
1 polymer ?
#
loop_
_entity_poly.entity_id
_entity_poly.type
_entity_poly.pdbx_seq_one_letter_code
_entity_poly.pdbx_strand_id
1 'polypeptide(L)'
;MITMHVLLTELPGLQPDELRGWLAAGHIRAERGPDGPVFTEFDAERIRLILDLREIFEVNEAALPLVLSLLDQMYELRRRLGLTS
;
A
#
# COMPACT_ATOMS: atom_id res chain seq x y z
N MET A 1 -10.47 9.73 -5.02
CA MET A 1 -10.84 8.70 -4.03
C MET A 1 -11.29 7.46 -4.79
N ILE A 2 -10.74 6.31 -4.43
CA ILE A 2 -10.87 5.02 -5.11
C ILE A 2 -11.55 4.06 -4.12
N THR A 3 -12.53 3.28 -4.56
CA THR A 3 -13.20 2.31 -3.69
C THR A 3 -12.48 0.96 -3.70
N MET A 4 -12.71 0.15 -2.67
CA MET A 4 -12.21 -1.24 -2.60
C MET A 4 -12.48 -2.03 -3.90
N HIS A 5 -13.69 -1.92 -4.45
CA HIS A 5 -14.07 -2.66 -5.65
C HIS A 5 -13.23 -2.27 -6.87
N VAL A 6 -12.99 -0.97 -7.05
CA VAL A 6 -12.13 -0.46 -8.14
C VAL A 6 -10.70 -0.97 -7.96
N LEU A 7 -10.14 -0.93 -6.75
CA LEU A 7 -8.79 -1.46 -6.50
C LEU A 7 -8.64 -2.93 -6.87
N LEU A 8 -9.62 -3.76 -6.49
CA LEU A 8 -9.63 -5.19 -6.82
C LEU A 8 -9.77 -5.46 -8.32
N THR A 9 -10.29 -4.49 -9.08
CA THR A 9 -10.45 -4.59 -10.54
C THR A 9 -9.19 -4.13 -11.27
N GLU A 10 -8.57 -3.06 -10.79
CA GLU A 10 -7.40 -2.41 -11.42
C GLU A 10 -6.06 -3.07 -11.05
N LEU A 11 -6.01 -3.81 -9.93
CA LEU A 11 -4.81 -4.47 -9.42
C LEU A 11 -4.97 -6.00 -9.47
N PRO A 12 -4.73 -6.63 -10.64
CA PRO A 12 -4.76 -8.08 -10.74
C PRO A 12 -3.66 -8.68 -9.84
N GLY A 13 -4.04 -9.56 -8.91
CA GLY A 13 -3.16 -10.12 -7.89
C GLY A 13 -3.58 -9.74 -6.46
N LEU A 14 -4.28 -8.62 -6.31
CA LEU A 14 -4.80 -8.17 -5.01
C LEU A 14 -5.97 -9.03 -4.53
N GLN A 15 -5.80 -9.75 -3.42
CA GLN A 15 -6.91 -10.46 -2.79
C GLN A 15 -7.62 -9.62 -1.73
N PRO A 16 -8.97 -9.70 -1.62
CA PRO A 16 -9.72 -8.94 -0.62
C PRO A 16 -9.29 -9.21 0.83
N ASP A 17 -8.88 -10.45 1.14
CA ASP A 17 -8.42 -10.83 2.48
C ASP A 17 -7.05 -10.23 2.82
N GLU A 18 -6.15 -10.15 1.84
CA GLU A 18 -4.83 -9.54 2.01
C GLU A 18 -4.97 -8.04 2.27
N LEU A 19 -5.79 -7.35 1.47
CA LEU A 19 -6.05 -5.93 1.67
C LEU A 19 -6.68 -5.65 3.04
N ARG A 20 -7.61 -6.50 3.51
CA ARG A 20 -8.13 -6.42 4.88
C ARG A 20 -7.04 -6.64 5.93
N GLY A 21 -6.16 -7.61 5.71
CA GLY A 21 -5.01 -7.88 6.58
C GLY A 21 -4.08 -6.67 6.69
N TRP A 22 -3.77 -6.04 5.57
CA TRP A 22 -2.90 -4.86 5.54
C TRP A 22 -3.55 -3.62 6.17
N LEU A 23 -4.86 -3.45 6.03
CA LEU A 23 -5.61 -2.42 6.75
C LEU A 23 -5.57 -2.66 8.27
N ALA A 24 -5.79 -3.91 8.71
CA ALA A 24 -5.76 -4.27 10.13
C ALA A 24 -4.36 -4.13 10.75
N ALA A 25 -3.31 -4.47 10.00
CA ALA A 25 -1.91 -4.29 10.39
C ALA A 25 -1.43 -2.82 10.29
N GLY A 26 -2.24 -1.94 9.69
CA GLY A 26 -1.91 -0.52 9.52
C GLY A 26 -0.86 -0.24 8.45
N HIS A 27 -0.57 -1.20 7.57
CA HIS A 27 0.33 -1.01 6.42
C HIS A 27 -0.27 -0.07 5.38
N ILE A 28 -1.58 -0.08 5.25
CA ILE A 28 -2.36 0.83 4.40
C ILE A 28 -3.39 1.52 5.29
N ARG A 29 -3.70 2.77 4.96
CA ARG A 29 -4.80 3.50 5.58
C ARG A 29 -5.87 3.74 4.53
N ALA A 30 -7.12 3.76 4.98
CA ALA A 30 -8.25 4.13 4.15
C ALA A 30 -9.11 5.10 4.95
N GLU A 31 -9.72 6.04 4.24
CA GLU A 31 -10.74 6.91 4.82
C GLU A 31 -12.07 6.17 4.90
N ARG A 32 -12.93 6.58 5.84
CA ARG A 32 -14.28 6.00 5.96
C ARG A 32 -15.22 6.72 5.01
N GLY A 33 -15.62 6.04 3.94
CA GLY A 33 -16.69 6.47 3.06
C GLY A 33 -18.07 5.95 3.51
N PRO A 34 -19.14 6.42 2.87
CA PRO A 34 -20.52 6.00 3.18
C PRO A 34 -20.77 4.50 2.99
N ASP A 35 -20.13 3.88 1.98
CA ASP A 35 -20.32 2.47 1.63
C ASP A 35 -19.12 1.58 2.03
N GLY A 36 -18.16 2.13 2.77
CA GLY A 36 -16.96 1.40 3.21
C GLY A 36 -15.64 2.18 3.03
N PRO A 37 -14.49 1.50 3.13
CA PRO A 37 -13.18 2.14 3.02
C PRO A 37 -12.97 2.73 1.61
N VAL A 38 -12.53 3.99 1.58
CA VAL A 38 -12.11 4.70 0.37
C VAL A 38 -10.64 5.07 0.47
N PHE A 39 -9.95 4.96 -0.66
CA PHE A 39 -8.50 5.05 -0.76
C PHE A 39 -8.12 6.29 -1.58
N THR A 40 -7.00 6.91 -1.25
CA THR A 40 -6.40 7.95 -2.09
C THR A 40 -5.57 7.32 -3.22
N GLU A 41 -5.12 8.13 -4.18
CA GLU A 41 -4.17 7.66 -5.19
C GLU A 41 -2.85 7.19 -4.55
N PHE A 42 -2.41 7.88 -3.50
CA PHE A 42 -1.24 7.49 -2.72
C PHE A 42 -1.40 6.11 -2.05
N ASP A 43 -2.60 5.81 -1.53
CA ASP A 43 -2.87 4.50 -0.96
C ASP A 43 -2.87 3.40 -2.04
N ALA A 44 -3.38 3.70 -3.25
CA ALA A 44 -3.34 2.78 -4.38
C ALA A 44 -1.91 2.47 -4.84
N GLU A 45 -1.04 3.49 -4.91
CA GLU A 45 0.39 3.31 -5.19
C GLU A 45 1.06 2.45 -4.12
N ARG A 46 0.75 2.68 -2.84
CA ARG A 46 1.29 1.88 -1.74
C ARG A 46 0.83 0.42 -1.80
N ILE A 47 -0.42 0.16 -2.17
CA ILE A 47 -0.94 -1.19 -2.40
C ILE A 47 -0.16 -1.86 -3.53
N ARG A 48 0.06 -1.17 -4.64
CA ARG A 48 0.83 -1.69 -5.78
C ARG A 48 2.28 -2.02 -5.40
N LEU A 49 2.92 -1.16 -4.63
CA LEU A 49 4.26 -1.41 -4.09
C LEU A 49 4.29 -2.67 -3.20
N ILE A 50 3.29 -2.85 -2.33
CA ILE A 50 3.21 -4.04 -1.48
C ILE A 50 3.05 -5.31 -2.33
N LEU A 51 2.24 -5.26 -3.39
CA LEU A 51 2.12 -6.37 -4.34
C LEU A 51 3.44 -6.68 -5.03
N ASP A 52 4.13 -5.67 -5.56
CA ASP A 52 5.43 -5.84 -6.21
C ASP A 52 6.46 -6.45 -5.24
N LEU A 53 6.48 -6.01 -3.98
CA LEU A 53 7.36 -6.57 -2.95
C LEU A 53 7.10 -8.07 -2.72
N ARG A 54 5.85 -8.51 -2.78
CA ARG A 54 5.47 -9.92 -2.56
C ARG A 54 5.68 -10.78 -3.80
N GLU A 55 5.28 -10.28 -4.97
CA GLU A 55 5.29 -11.04 -6.22
C GLU A 55 6.64 -11.02 -6.93
N ILE A 56 7.32 -9.86 -6.96
CA ILE A 56 8.58 -9.69 -7.71
C ILE A 56 9.78 -9.90 -6.80
N PHE A 57 9.72 -9.38 -5.57
CA PHE A 57 10.86 -9.43 -4.64
C PHE A 57 10.75 -10.55 -3.60
N GLU A 58 9.70 -11.38 -3.67
CA GLU A 58 9.44 -12.51 -2.78
C GLU A 58 9.55 -12.16 -1.28
N VAL A 59 9.21 -10.92 -0.93
CA VAL A 59 9.21 -10.47 0.46
C VAL A 59 8.07 -11.16 1.19
N ASN A 60 8.44 -11.94 2.20
CA ASN A 60 7.44 -12.60 3.04
C ASN A 60 6.68 -11.58 3.92
N GLU A 61 5.47 -11.97 4.34
CA GLU A 61 4.61 -11.14 5.19
C GLU A 61 5.27 -10.70 6.50
N ALA A 62 6.14 -11.53 7.08
CA ALA A 62 6.82 -11.20 8.34
C ALA A 62 7.87 -10.08 8.17
N ALA A 63 8.48 -9.98 7.00
CA ALA A 63 9.49 -8.98 6.66
C ALA A 63 8.87 -7.69 6.08
N LEU A 64 7.65 -7.77 5.55
CA LEU A 64 6.95 -6.66 4.91
C LEU A 64 6.89 -5.38 5.78
N PRO A 65 6.57 -5.42 7.10
CA PRO A 65 6.55 -4.22 7.93
C PRO A 65 7.92 -3.52 8.01
N LEU A 66 8.99 -4.31 8.10
CA LEU A 66 10.35 -3.79 8.18
C LEU A 66 10.74 -3.12 6.85
N VAL A 67 10.49 -3.80 5.73
CA VAL A 67 10.81 -3.27 4.39
C VAL A 67 10.04 -1.96 4.13
N LEU A 68 8.73 -1.93 4.43
CA LEU A 68 7.93 -0.72 4.29
C LEU A 68 8.46 0.42 5.16
N SER A 69 8.88 0.15 6.39
CA SER A 69 9.47 1.17 7.26
C SER A 69 10.76 1.76 6.70
N LEU A 70 11.58 0.95 6.02
CA LEU A 70 12.82 1.40 5.38
C LEU A 70 12.54 2.24 4.14
N LEU A 71 11.57 1.84 3.32
CA LEU A 71 11.13 2.62 2.17
C LEU A 71 10.55 3.96 2.62
N ASP A 72 9.72 3.98 3.65
CA ASP A 72 9.16 5.21 4.23
C ASP A 72 10.27 6.17 4.70
N GLN A 73 11.32 5.64 5.36
CA GLN A 73 12.50 6.43 5.75
C GLN A 73 13.27 6.98 4.53
N MET A 74 13.40 6.21 3.46
CA MET A 74 14.05 6.67 2.23
C MET A 74 13.24 7.77 1.53
N TYR A 75 11.92 7.63 1.44
CA TYR A 75 11.03 8.66 0.88
C TYR A 75 11.10 9.94 1.70
N GLU A 76 11.13 9.83 3.03
CA GLU A 76 11.29 10.97 3.92
C GLU A 76 12.64 11.67 3.72
N LEU A 77 13.73 10.91 3.60
CA LEU A 77 15.05 11.47 3.34
C LEU A 77 15.11 12.17 1.98
N ARG A 78 14.54 11.58 0.92
CA ARG A 78 14.45 12.20 -0.42
C ARG A 78 13.66 13.49 -0.39
N ARG A 79 12.53 13.53 0.31
CA ARG A 79 11.73 14.74 0.52
C ARG A 79 12.52 15.83 1.22
N ARG A 80 13.25 15.50 2.30
CA ARG A 80 14.10 16.46 3.04
C ARG A 80 15.22 17.05 2.19
N LEU A 81 15.75 16.27 1.25
CA LEU A 81 16.82 16.69 0.36
C LEU A 81 16.31 17.39 -0.91
N GLY A 82 14.99 17.52 -1.10
CA GLY A 82 14.40 18.14 -2.28
C GLY A 82 14.60 17.34 -3.58
N LEU A 83 14.89 16.04 -3.48
CA LEU A 83 15.21 15.16 -4.62
C LEU A 83 13.97 14.56 -5.30
N THR A 84 12.81 15.21 -5.20
CA THR A 84 11.62 14.85 -6.00
C THR A 84 11.73 15.51 -7.38
N SER A 85 12.37 14.80 -8.32
CA SER A 85 12.13 14.94 -9.76
C SER A 85 11.07 13.95 -10.20
#